data_AF-A0A0W0VF91-F1
#
_entry.id   AF-A0A0W0VF91-F1
#
_cell.length_a   1.000
_cell.length_b   1.000
_cell.length_c   1.000
_cell.angle_alpha   90.00
_cell.angle_beta   90.00
_cell.angle_gamma   90.00
#
_symmetry.space_group_name_H-M   'P 1'
#
loop_
_entity.id
_entity.type
_entity.pdbx_description
1 polymer ?
#
loop_
_entity_poly.entity_id
_entity_poly.type
_entity_poly.pdbx_seq_one_letter_code
_entity_poly.pdbx_strand_id
1 'polypeptide(L)'
;MTTETKEINSQNILSLAELAAKEVQKINPKMFLRFFDKPLLPAIQTKYVQPQIDLLTQEAEKQYVSMDNKRKEMVNKKKDSLSKDRCFSKTLMCLSGTFFTGIYLIIGTPLLEATEATATTTATYYGLFFLPFVGGSCLGVCLIDKIARGIASAITPGVPAPVIDLAAESQHPMRLS
;
A
#
# COMPACT_ATOMS: atom_id res chain seq x y z
N MET A 1 30.01 -72.37 -22.83
CA MET A 1 29.76 -71.53 -21.65
C MET A 1 29.99 -70.08 -22.05
N THR A 2 28.93 -69.40 -22.45
CA THR A 2 28.94 -67.96 -22.76
C THR A 2 27.85 -67.36 -21.89
N THR A 3 28.27 -66.68 -20.84
CA THR A 3 27.42 -65.89 -19.94
C THR A 3 26.93 -64.67 -20.71
N GLU A 4 25.65 -64.67 -21.10
CA GLU A 4 24.95 -63.45 -21.49
C GLU A 4 24.64 -62.65 -20.23
N THR A 5 25.53 -61.72 -19.89
CA THR A 5 25.23 -60.68 -18.91
C THR A 5 24.27 -59.71 -19.59
N LYS A 6 22.97 -59.89 -19.33
CA LYS A 6 21.91 -59.01 -19.84
C LYS A 6 22.10 -57.61 -19.25
N GLU A 7 22.60 -56.71 -20.08
CA GLU A 7 22.75 -55.29 -19.80
C GLU A 7 21.36 -54.69 -19.55
N ILE A 8 21.00 -54.49 -18.28
CA ILE A 8 19.74 -53.82 -17.92
C ILE A 8 19.97 -52.33 -18.15
N ASN A 9 19.44 -51.87 -19.27
CA ASN A 9 19.37 -50.48 -19.71
C ASN A 9 18.81 -49.57 -18.60
N SER A 10 19.66 -48.70 -18.07
CA SER A 10 19.41 -47.70 -17.00
C SER A 10 18.55 -46.53 -17.50
N GLN A 11 17.38 -46.81 -18.06
CA GLN A 11 16.43 -45.78 -18.46
C GLN A 11 15.53 -45.39 -17.29
N ASN A 12 15.88 -44.29 -16.62
CA ASN A 12 15.02 -43.46 -15.76
C ASN A 12 14.14 -44.21 -14.75
N ILE A 13 14.75 -44.96 -13.83
CA ILE A 13 14.05 -45.35 -12.60
C ILE A 13 13.94 -44.08 -11.74
N LEU A 14 12.84 -43.36 -11.90
CA LEU A 14 12.44 -42.29 -10.97
C LEU A 14 12.51 -42.87 -9.56
N SER A 15 13.10 -42.11 -8.63
CA SER A 15 13.17 -42.57 -7.25
C SER A 15 11.74 -42.78 -6.70
N LEU A 16 11.55 -43.71 -5.75
CA LEU A 16 10.25 -43.94 -5.12
C LEU A 16 9.62 -42.62 -4.63
N ALA A 17 10.46 -41.70 -4.15
CA ALA A 17 10.06 -40.37 -3.72
C ALA A 17 9.54 -39.48 -4.86
N GLU A 18 10.13 -39.54 -6.06
CA GLU A 18 9.65 -38.81 -7.24
C GLU A 18 8.38 -39.41 -7.84
N LEU A 19 8.23 -40.74 -7.80
CA LEU A 19 7.00 -41.43 -8.18
C LEU A 19 5.84 -41.08 -7.24
N ALA A 20 6.09 -41.11 -5.94
CA ALA A 20 5.14 -40.67 -4.93
C ALA A 20 4.78 -39.19 -5.13
N ALA A 21 5.77 -38.32 -5.39
CA ALA A 21 5.50 -36.91 -5.68
C ALA A 21 4.64 -36.73 -6.94
N LYS A 22 4.90 -37.46 -8.04
CA LYS A 22 4.04 -37.38 -9.24
C LYS A 22 2.60 -37.78 -8.95
N GLU A 23 2.37 -38.81 -8.16
CA GLU A 23 1.00 -39.22 -7.81
C GLU A 23 0.32 -38.22 -6.86
N VAL A 24 1.04 -37.67 -5.88
CA VAL A 24 0.51 -36.58 -5.03
C VAL A 24 0.16 -35.35 -5.88
N GLN A 25 0.99 -35.00 -6.87
CA GLN A 25 0.72 -33.88 -7.77
C GLN A 25 -0.57 -34.08 -8.58
N LYS A 26 -0.88 -35.31 -9.01
CA LYS A 26 -2.11 -35.62 -9.74
C LYS A 26 -3.34 -35.58 -8.84
N ILE A 27 -3.23 -36.06 -7.60
CA ILE A 27 -4.36 -36.19 -6.68
C ILE A 27 -4.67 -34.86 -6.01
N ASN A 28 -3.67 -34.23 -5.37
CA ASN A 28 -3.83 -32.94 -4.73
C ASN A 28 -2.48 -32.21 -4.58
N PRO A 29 -2.16 -31.28 -5.49
CA PRO A 29 -0.88 -30.58 -5.45
C PRO A 29 -0.71 -29.66 -4.22
N LYS A 30 -1.80 -29.20 -3.56
CA LYS A 30 -1.68 -28.42 -2.30
C LYS A 30 -1.19 -29.27 -1.12
N MET A 31 -1.23 -30.60 -1.22
CA MET A 31 -0.69 -31.48 -0.17
C MET A 31 0.83 -31.29 0.02
N PHE A 32 1.54 -30.82 -1.01
CA PHE A 32 2.95 -30.46 -0.92
C PHE A 32 3.26 -29.37 0.12
N LEU A 33 2.28 -28.50 0.39
CA LEU A 33 2.41 -27.43 1.39
C LEU A 33 2.56 -27.98 2.81
N ARG A 34 2.15 -29.23 3.08
CA ARG A 34 2.36 -29.89 4.40
C ARG A 34 3.81 -30.27 4.68
N PHE A 35 4.66 -30.18 3.66
CA PHE A 35 6.05 -30.60 3.74
C PHE A 35 7.01 -29.42 3.61
N PHE A 36 6.51 -28.18 3.67
CA PHE A 36 7.32 -26.96 3.52
C PHE A 36 8.40 -26.79 4.59
N ASP A 37 8.15 -27.33 5.79
CA ASP A 37 9.00 -27.27 6.98
C ASP A 37 9.82 -28.56 7.20
N LYS A 38 9.66 -29.56 6.31
CA LYS A 38 10.32 -30.87 6.45
C LYS A 38 11.56 -30.98 5.56
N PRO A 39 12.60 -31.70 6.03
CA PRO A 39 13.75 -32.00 5.19
C PRO A 39 13.32 -32.94 4.04
N LEU A 40 13.20 -32.38 2.84
CA LEU A 40 12.89 -33.07 1.60
C LEU A 40 14.11 -33.13 0.68
N LEU A 41 14.10 -34.06 -0.27
CA LEU A 41 15.08 -34.06 -1.35
C LEU A 41 14.98 -32.72 -2.13
N PRO A 42 16.10 -32.01 -2.39
CA PRO A 42 16.07 -30.72 -3.08
C PRO A 42 15.33 -30.76 -4.42
N ALA A 43 15.46 -31.87 -5.16
CA ALA A 43 14.77 -32.09 -6.42
C ALA A 43 13.24 -32.10 -6.29
N ILE A 44 12.69 -32.57 -5.17
CA ILE A 44 11.24 -32.62 -4.92
C ILE A 44 10.75 -31.26 -4.41
N GLN A 45 11.54 -30.60 -3.57
CA GLN A 45 11.23 -29.28 -3.04
C GLN A 45 11.12 -28.24 -4.17
N THR A 46 12.14 -28.14 -5.03
CA THR A 46 12.15 -27.18 -6.13
C THR A 46 11.09 -27.49 -7.20
N LYS A 47 10.81 -28.77 -7.45
CA LYS A 47 9.92 -29.18 -8.56
C LYS A 47 8.44 -29.21 -8.21
N TYR A 48 8.09 -29.48 -6.94
CA TYR A 48 6.70 -29.72 -6.54
C TYR A 48 6.23 -28.83 -5.40
N VAL A 49 7.09 -28.47 -4.44
CA VAL A 49 6.72 -27.64 -3.28
C VAL A 49 6.80 -26.15 -3.63
N GLN A 50 7.95 -25.71 -4.18
CA GLN A 50 8.19 -24.31 -4.51
C GLN A 50 7.15 -23.72 -5.46
N PRO A 51 6.73 -24.39 -6.56
CA PRO A 51 5.72 -23.83 -7.46
C PRO A 51 4.37 -23.61 -6.77
N GLN A 52 4.01 -24.42 -5.77
CA GLN A 52 2.75 -24.24 -5.04
C GLN A 52 2.82 -23.03 -4.11
N ILE A 53 3.97 -22.82 -3.45
CA ILE A 53 4.22 -21.63 -2.63
C ILE A 53 4.23 -20.37 -3.50
N ASP A 54 4.90 -20.42 -4.66
CA ASP A 54 4.96 -19.30 -5.59
C ASP A 54 3.58 -18.95 -6.16
N LEU A 55 2.76 -19.95 -6.46
CA LEU A 55 1.37 -19.75 -6.90
C LEU A 55 0.52 -19.06 -5.81
N LEU A 56 0.59 -19.55 -4.57
CA LEU A 56 -0.12 -18.92 -3.45
C LEU A 56 0.37 -17.50 -3.18
N THR A 57 1.68 -17.29 -3.29
CA THR A 57 2.30 -15.97 -3.14
C THR A 57 1.80 -15.02 -4.21
N GLN A 58 1.79 -15.46 -5.48
CA GLN A 58 1.28 -14.66 -6.59
C GLN A 58 -0.21 -14.37 -6.45
N GLU A 59 -1.02 -15.33 -5.98
CA GLU A 59 -2.45 -15.11 -5.75
C GLU A 59 -2.69 -14.09 -4.62
N ALA A 60 -1.98 -14.23 -3.50
CA ALA A 60 -2.05 -13.29 -2.39
C ALA A 60 -1.57 -11.88 -2.80
N GLU A 61 -0.52 -11.77 -3.61
CA GLU A 61 -0.05 -10.52 -4.19
C GLU A 61 -1.10 -9.88 -5.10
N LYS A 62 -1.70 -10.67 -6.01
CA LYS A 62 -2.79 -10.18 -6.88
C LYS A 62 -3.97 -9.66 -6.07
N GLN A 63 -4.38 -10.40 -5.04
CA GLN A 63 -5.45 -9.98 -4.14
C GLN A 63 -5.07 -8.69 -3.41
N TYR A 64 -3.87 -8.61 -2.84
CA TYR A 64 -3.37 -7.41 -2.17
C TYR A 64 -3.34 -6.19 -3.10
N VAL A 65 -2.77 -6.32 -4.31
CA VAL A 65 -2.74 -5.26 -5.32
C VAL A 65 -4.15 -4.83 -5.70
N SER A 66 -5.08 -5.76 -5.85
CA SER A 66 -6.49 -5.43 -6.14
C SER A 66 -7.14 -4.63 -5.01
N MET A 67 -6.86 -4.98 -3.75
CA MET A 67 -7.36 -4.26 -2.58
C MET A 67 -6.71 -2.88 -2.46
N ASP A 68 -5.41 -2.76 -2.72
CA ASP A 68 -4.69 -1.49 -2.71
C ASP A 68 -5.22 -0.54 -3.81
N ASN A 69 -5.51 -1.07 -4.99
CA ASN A 69 -6.13 -0.30 -6.07
C ASN A 69 -7.55 0.17 -5.69
N LYS A 70 -8.37 -0.71 -5.10
CA LYS A 70 -9.68 -0.32 -4.55
C LYS A 70 -9.55 0.75 -3.48
N ARG A 71 -8.55 0.65 -2.60
CA ARG A 71 -8.25 1.68 -1.60
C ARG A 71 -7.91 3.02 -2.24
N LYS A 72 -7.02 3.04 -3.25
CA LYS A 72 -6.68 4.26 -4.00
C LYS A 72 -7.90 4.90 -4.65
N GLU A 73 -8.80 4.08 -5.21
CA GLU A 73 -10.06 4.56 -5.78
C GLU A 73 -10.96 5.18 -4.70
N MET A 74 -11.13 4.52 -3.54
CA MET A 74 -11.89 5.07 -2.41
C MET A 74 -11.30 6.39 -1.91
N VAL A 75 -9.98 6.48 -1.77
CA VAL A 75 -9.28 7.71 -1.38
C VAL A 75 -9.52 8.82 -2.39
N ASN A 76 -9.40 8.54 -3.70
CA ASN A 76 -9.66 9.53 -4.74
C ASN A 76 -11.13 9.97 -4.75
N LYS A 77 -12.08 9.04 -4.61
CA LYS A 77 -13.51 9.36 -4.53
C LYS A 77 -13.84 10.25 -3.33
N LYS A 78 -13.28 9.94 -2.14
CA LYS A 78 -13.43 10.78 -0.95
C LYS A 78 -12.75 12.13 -1.12
N LYS A 79 -11.53 12.17 -1.68
CA LYS A 79 -10.82 13.42 -2.01
C LYS A 79 -11.70 14.31 -2.89
N ASP A 80 -12.24 13.76 -3.97
CA ASP A 80 -13.06 14.54 -4.91
C ASP A 80 -14.38 15.00 -4.28
N SER A 81 -14.96 14.20 -3.38
CA SER A 81 -16.13 14.62 -2.60
C SER A 81 -15.79 15.79 -1.66
N LEU A 82 -14.65 15.72 -0.97
CA LEU A 82 -14.16 16.77 -0.06
C LEU A 82 -13.79 18.04 -0.83
N SER A 83 -13.05 17.94 -1.93
CA SER A 83 -12.57 19.11 -2.68
C SER A 83 -13.70 19.85 -3.40
N LYS A 84 -14.76 19.14 -3.82
CA LYS A 84 -15.97 19.73 -4.41
C LYS A 84 -16.93 20.28 -3.36
N ASP A 85 -16.79 19.90 -2.10
CA ASP A 85 -17.60 20.44 -1.02
C ASP A 85 -17.27 21.93 -0.83
N ARG A 86 -18.28 22.77 -1.08
CA ARG A 86 -18.15 24.23 -1.00
C ARG A 86 -17.83 24.69 0.43
N CYS A 87 -18.35 24.01 1.45
CA CYS A 87 -18.06 24.34 2.85
C CYS A 87 -16.60 24.01 3.18
N PHE A 88 -16.13 22.83 2.77
CA PHE A 88 -14.73 22.43 2.96
C PHE A 88 -13.76 23.42 2.28
N SER A 89 -14.00 23.73 1.00
CA SER A 89 -13.18 24.66 0.23
C SER A 89 -13.14 26.06 0.87
N LYS A 90 -14.30 26.63 1.24
CA LYS A 90 -14.37 27.93 1.89
C LYS A 90 -13.67 27.96 3.24
N THR A 91 -13.85 26.90 4.04
CA THR A 91 -13.18 26.78 5.34
C THR A 91 -11.67 26.76 5.17
N LEU A 92 -11.17 26.02 4.17
CA LEU A 92 -9.75 25.94 3.88
C LEU A 92 -9.16 27.28 3.43
N MET A 93 -9.86 28.01 2.55
CA MET A 93 -9.47 29.36 2.12
C MET A 93 -9.43 30.34 3.31
N CYS A 94 -10.44 30.31 4.18
CA CYS A 94 -10.46 31.17 5.37
C CYS A 94 -9.34 30.80 6.34
N LEU A 95 -9.15 29.50 6.59
CA LEU A 95 -8.12 29.01 7.49
C LEU A 95 -6.72 29.42 7.00
N SER A 96 -6.42 29.22 5.72
CA SER A 96 -5.14 29.63 5.16
C SER A 96 -4.96 31.16 5.21
N GLY A 97 -5.99 31.95 4.87
CA GLY A 97 -5.96 33.41 5.01
C GLY A 97 -5.63 33.84 6.44
N THR A 98 -6.36 33.31 7.42
CA THR A 98 -6.12 33.63 8.84
C THR A 98 -4.74 33.20 9.32
N PHE A 99 -4.22 32.08 8.83
CA PHE A 99 -2.88 31.59 9.18
C PHE A 99 -1.79 32.56 8.72
N PHE A 100 -1.84 33.02 7.46
CA PHE A 100 -0.86 33.97 6.93
C PHE A 100 -1.00 35.36 7.55
N THR A 101 -2.23 35.84 7.78
CA THR A 101 -2.45 37.08 8.53
C THR A 101 -1.94 36.98 9.96
N GLY A 102 -2.12 35.83 10.61
CA GLY A 102 -1.57 35.56 11.94
C GLY A 102 -0.05 35.66 11.95
N ILE A 103 0.64 35.00 11.01
CA ILE A 103 2.10 35.11 10.86
C ILE A 103 2.53 36.55 10.63
N TYR A 104 1.83 37.27 9.75
CA TYR A 104 2.12 38.68 9.48
C TYR A 104 2.11 39.47 10.80
N LEU A 105 1.01 39.42 11.54
CA LEU A 105 0.83 40.16 12.80
C LEU A 105 1.82 39.73 13.88
N ILE A 106 2.05 38.42 14.07
CA ILE A 106 2.97 37.88 15.07
C ILE A 106 4.41 38.40 14.86
N ILE A 107 4.83 38.53 13.59
CA ILE A 107 6.19 38.99 13.27
C ILE A 107 6.28 40.51 13.32
N GLY A 108 5.30 41.21 12.75
CA GLY A 108 5.42 42.67 12.60
C GLY A 108 5.04 43.47 13.84
N THR A 109 4.22 42.95 14.75
CA THR A 109 3.94 43.63 16.03
C THR A 109 5.20 43.89 16.87
N PRO A 110 6.05 42.89 17.21
CA PRO A 110 7.28 43.16 17.96
C PRO A 110 8.30 43.97 17.15
N LEU A 111 8.29 43.86 15.81
CA LEU A 111 9.18 44.63 14.96
C LEU A 111 8.85 46.13 14.96
N LEU A 112 7.57 46.48 14.93
CA LEU A 112 7.12 47.86 15.02
C LEU A 112 7.44 48.48 16.39
N GLU A 113 7.29 47.69 17.45
CA GLU A 113 7.67 48.11 18.81
C GLU A 113 9.18 48.32 18.93
N ALA A 114 9.99 47.39 18.41
CA ALA A 114 11.45 47.48 18.47
C ALA A 114 12.05 48.61 17.62
N THR A 115 11.33 49.08 16.61
CA THR A 115 11.77 50.17 15.71
C THR A 115 11.23 51.54 16.11
N GLU A 116 10.51 51.62 17.25
CA GLU A 116 9.79 52.83 17.68
C GLU A 116 8.99 53.46 16.54
N ALA A 117 8.31 52.61 15.76
CA ALA A 117 7.68 53.01 14.51
C ALA A 117 6.63 54.12 14.76
N THR A 118 6.61 55.11 13.86
CA THR A 118 5.65 56.22 13.96
C THR A 118 4.21 55.71 13.88
N ALA A 119 3.28 56.43 14.54
CA ALA A 119 1.86 56.07 14.55
C ALA A 119 1.29 55.83 13.14
N THR A 120 1.73 56.60 12.14
CA THR A 120 1.35 56.44 10.73
C THR A 120 1.84 55.12 10.14
N THR A 121 3.07 54.70 10.46
CA THR A 121 3.66 53.44 10.00
C THR A 121 2.93 52.25 10.62
N THR A 122 2.67 52.32 11.93
CA THR A 122 1.91 51.31 12.67
C THR A 122 0.48 51.18 12.15
N ALA A 123 -0.21 52.28 11.90
CA ALA A 123 -1.55 52.28 11.31
C ALA A 123 -1.55 51.71 9.88
N THR A 124 -0.54 52.04 9.07
CA THR A 124 -0.38 51.51 7.71
C THR A 124 -0.14 50.00 7.73
N TYR A 125 0.71 49.51 8.63
CA TYR A 125 0.97 48.09 8.80
C TYR A 125 -0.30 47.32 9.18
N TYR A 126 -1.04 47.77 10.20
CA TYR A 126 -2.32 47.13 10.53
C TYR A 126 -3.33 47.27 9.41
N GLY A 127 -3.34 48.36 8.66
CA GLY A 127 -4.19 48.54 7.49
C GLY A 127 -3.88 47.57 6.34
N LEU A 128 -2.64 47.09 6.23
CA LEU A 128 -2.20 46.18 5.17
C LEU A 128 -2.42 44.69 5.48
N PHE A 129 -3.04 44.34 6.62
CA PHE A 129 -3.30 42.96 7.03
C PHE A 129 -4.17 42.15 6.04
N PHE A 130 -4.94 42.82 5.18
CA PHE A 130 -5.74 42.17 4.14
C PHE A 130 -4.87 41.55 3.04
N LEU A 131 -3.66 42.07 2.80
CA LEU A 131 -2.74 41.51 1.80
C LEU A 131 -2.33 40.07 2.11
N PRO A 132 -1.79 39.73 3.30
CA PRO A 132 -1.49 38.35 3.64
C PRO A 132 -2.76 37.49 3.74
N PHE A 133 -3.92 38.07 4.07
CA PHE A 133 -5.19 37.33 4.08
C PHE A 133 -5.56 36.85 2.67
N VAL A 134 -5.54 37.76 1.69
CA VAL A 134 -5.86 37.46 0.29
C VAL A 134 -4.82 36.50 -0.30
N GLY A 135 -3.52 36.78 -0.08
CA GLY A 135 -2.45 35.89 -0.53
C GLY A 135 -2.55 34.49 0.07
N GLY A 136 -2.81 34.40 1.38
CA GLY A 136 -3.03 33.13 2.08
C GLY A 136 -4.28 32.39 1.60
N SER A 137 -5.37 33.10 1.33
CA SER A 137 -6.60 32.51 0.79
C SER A 137 -6.37 31.88 -0.58
N CYS A 138 -5.62 32.55 -1.47
CA CYS A 138 -5.23 32.02 -2.78
C CYS A 138 -4.39 30.74 -2.65
N LEU A 139 -3.42 30.71 -1.73
CA LEU A 139 -2.65 29.50 -1.43
C LEU A 139 -3.54 28.37 -0.90
N GLY A 140 -4.56 28.71 -0.11
CA GLY A 140 -5.59 27.77 0.33
C GLY A 140 -6.21 27.04 -0.84
N VAL A 141 -6.62 27.76 -1.89
CA VAL A 141 -7.21 27.17 -3.11
C VAL A 141 -6.28 26.15 -3.76
N CYS A 142 -5.00 26.50 -3.93
CA CYS A 142 -4.00 25.63 -4.55
C CYS A 142 -3.76 24.34 -3.75
N LEU A 143 -3.99 24.37 -2.43
CA LEU A 143 -3.74 23.25 -1.53
C LEU A 143 -4.97 22.41 -1.23
N ILE A 144 -6.17 22.80 -1.68
CA ILE A 144 -7.43 22.06 -1.43
C ILE A 144 -7.30 20.59 -1.78
N ASP A 145 -6.81 20.27 -2.99
CA ASP A 145 -6.72 18.89 -3.45
C ASP A 145 -5.71 18.07 -2.63
N LYS A 146 -4.61 18.69 -2.20
CA LYS A 146 -3.57 18.02 -1.41
C LYS A 146 -4.07 17.73 0.00
N ILE A 147 -4.72 18.71 0.63
CA ILE A 147 -5.28 18.56 1.97
C ILE A 147 -6.45 17.59 1.95
N ALA A 148 -7.36 17.68 0.96
CA ALA A 148 -8.44 16.72 0.76
C ALA A 148 -7.91 15.29 0.59
N ARG A 149 -6.82 15.11 -0.17
CA ARG A 149 -6.18 13.79 -0.33
C ARG A 149 -5.58 13.31 0.98
N GLY A 150 -4.94 14.19 1.75
CA GLY A 150 -4.38 13.87 3.06
C GLY A 150 -5.46 13.37 4.02
N ILE A 151 -6.56 14.12 4.14
CA ILE A 151 -7.71 13.75 4.96
C ILE A 151 -8.32 12.42 4.47
N ALA A 152 -8.57 12.29 3.17
CA ALA A 152 -9.14 11.08 2.59
C ALA A 152 -8.26 9.84 2.82
N SER A 153 -6.94 10.00 2.79
CA SER A 153 -5.98 8.94 3.07
C SER A 153 -5.96 8.55 4.55
N ALA A 154 -6.06 9.52 5.46
CA ALA A 154 -6.06 9.29 6.90
C ALA A 154 -7.32 8.55 7.39
N ILE A 155 -8.48 8.87 6.81
CA ILE A 155 -9.76 8.23 7.17
C ILE A 155 -10.03 6.92 6.43
N THR A 156 -9.15 6.51 5.52
CA THR A 156 -9.33 5.28 4.75
C THR A 156 -8.35 4.22 5.26
N PRO A 157 -8.85 3.11 5.84
CA PRO A 157 -8.00 2.11 6.46
C PRO A 157 -6.97 1.55 5.47
N GLY A 158 -5.80 1.17 5.99
CA GLY A 158 -4.76 0.50 5.23
C GLY A 158 -5.19 -0.90 4.80
N VAL A 159 -4.60 -1.38 3.71
CA VAL A 159 -4.71 -2.79 3.35
C VAL A 159 -3.70 -3.56 4.20
N PRO A 160 -4.12 -4.58 4.96
CA PRO A 160 -3.18 -5.39 5.72
C PRO A 160 -2.23 -6.13 4.78
N ALA A 161 -0.99 -6.34 5.22
CA ALA A 161 -0.05 -7.16 4.47
C ALA A 161 -0.61 -8.59 4.33
N PRO A 162 -0.45 -9.23 3.16
CA PRO A 162 -0.89 -10.61 3.00
C PRO A 162 -0.04 -11.51 3.89
N VAL A 163 -0.69 -12.23 4.80
CA VAL A 163 -0.06 -13.30 5.59
C VAL A 163 -0.58 -14.61 5.05
N ILE A 164 0.31 -15.38 4.42
CA ILE A 164 -0.03 -16.70 3.85
C ILE A 164 0.25 -17.75 4.91
N ASP A 165 -0.81 -18.29 5.50
CA ASP A 165 -0.70 -19.44 6.39
C ASP A 165 -0.65 -20.72 5.56
N LEU A 166 0.56 -21.20 5.30
CA LEU A 166 0.82 -22.43 4.55
C LEU A 166 0.22 -23.67 5.22
N ALA A 167 0.09 -23.66 6.56
CA ALA A 167 -0.47 -24.77 7.31
C ALA A 167 -2.00 -24.84 7.15
N ALA A 168 -2.67 -23.70 7.24
CA ALA A 168 -4.11 -23.59 7.00
C ALA A 168 -4.47 -23.93 5.54
N GLU A 169 -3.69 -23.46 4.58
CA GLU A 169 -3.96 -23.67 3.15
C GLU A 169 -3.79 -25.15 2.72
N SER A 170 -2.96 -25.90 3.45
CA SER A 170 -2.75 -27.33 3.25
C SER A 170 -3.93 -28.21 3.70
N GLN A 171 -4.92 -27.65 4.42
CA GLN A 171 -6.09 -28.34 4.94
C GLN A 171 -7.35 -28.15 4.09
N HIS A 172 -7.38 -27.16 3.19
CA HIS A 172 -8.53 -26.90 2.32
C HIS A 172 -8.42 -27.63 0.97
N PRO A 173 -9.34 -28.56 0.64
CA PRO A 173 -9.42 -29.13 -0.71
C PRO A 173 -9.87 -28.06 -1.70
N MET A 174 -9.31 -28.11 -2.90
CA MET A 174 -9.60 -27.17 -4.00
C MET A 174 -11.12 -27.15 -4.28
N ARG A 175 -11.78 -25.98 -4.16
CA ARG A 175 -13.06 -25.76 -4.83
C ARG A 175 -12.74 -25.65 -6.32
N LEU A 176 -13.03 -26.71 -7.07
CA LEU A 176 -13.08 -26.66 -8.52
C LEU A 176 -14.14 -25.64 -8.92
N SER A 177 -13.71 -24.48 -9.42
CA SER A 177 -14.56 -23.51 -10.12
C SER A 177 -14.61 -23.84 -11.59
#